data_AF-A0A972B852-F1
#
_entry.id   AF-A0A972B852-F1
#
_cell.length_a   1.000
_cell.length_b   1.000
_cell.length_c   1.000
_cell.angle_alpha   90.00
_cell.angle_beta   90.00
_cell.angle_gamma   90.00
#
_symmetry.space_group_name_H-M   'P 1'
#
loop_
_entity.id
_entity.type
_entity.pdbx_description
1 polymer ?
#
loop_
_entity_poly.entity_id
_entity_poly.type
_entity_poly.pdbx_seq_one_letter_code
_entity_poly.pdbx_strand_id
1 'polypeptide(L)' 'MKIVDKLNKNQIDFLEEIGIEIDDRNYEDKERFEILDVIEDYLITEGFINQDKITDKGQIAEDILDVLNEL' A
#
# COMPACT_ATOMS: atom_id res chain seq x y z
N MET A 1 -1.69 -13.83 -8.27
CA MET A 1 -1.66 -13.75 -6.79
C MET A 1 -2.87 -12.97 -6.33
N LYS A 2 -3.51 -13.34 -5.21
CA LYS A 2 -4.63 -12.57 -4.65
C LYS A 2 -4.12 -11.61 -3.58
N ILE A 3 -3.99 -10.32 -3.92
CA ILE A 3 -3.49 -9.29 -3.00
C ILE A 3 -4.51 -9.04 -1.87
N VAL A 4 -5.81 -9.04 -2.19
CA VAL A 4 -6.88 -8.80 -1.20
C VAL A 4 -6.84 -9.77 -0.01
N ASP A 5 -6.40 -11.02 -0.23
CA ASP A 5 -6.28 -12.05 0.81
C ASP A 5 -5.14 -11.79 1.80
N LYS A 6 -4.23 -10.87 1.47
CA LYS A 6 -3.02 -10.56 2.23
C LYS A 6 -3.17 -9.30 3.09
N LEU A 7 -4.19 -8.51 2.80
CA LEU A 7 -4.41 -7.21 3.43
C LEU A 7 -5.62 -7.27 4.36
N ASN A 8 -5.54 -6.53 5.46
CA ASN A 8 -6.69 -6.32 6.33
C ASN A 8 -7.57 -5.18 5.79
N LYS A 9 -8.77 -5.03 6.36
CA LYS A 9 -9.73 -4.01 5.93
C LYS A 9 -9.16 -2.59 5.95
N ASN A 10 -8.41 -2.21 6.98
CA ASN A 10 -7.85 -0.87 7.09
C ASN A 10 -6.84 -0.57 5.98
N GLN A 11 -6.04 -1.57 5.60
CA GLN A 11 -5.10 -1.47 4.49
C GLN A 11 -5.82 -1.35 3.14
N ILE A 12 -6.89 -2.12 2.93
CA ILE A 12 -7.72 -2.02 1.72
C ILE A 12 -8.39 -0.66 1.63
N ASP A 13 -9.03 -0.20 2.71
CA ASP A 13 -9.70 1.11 2.77
C ASP A 13 -8.69 2.24 2.48
N PHE A 14 -7.44 2.12 2.94
CA PHE A 14 -6.37 3.07 2.64
C PHE A 14 -5.95 3.05 1.16
N LEU A 15 -5.79 1.87 0.54
CA LEU A 15 -5.46 1.76 -0.88
C LEU A 15 -6.54 2.43 -1.74
N GLU A 16 -7.81 2.21 -1.42
CA GLU A 16 -8.94 2.88 -2.08
C GLU A 16 -8.87 4.41 -1.90
N GLU A 17 -8.53 4.89 -0.70
CA GLU A 17 -8.40 6.32 -0.42
C GLU A 17 -7.31 6.99 -1.27
N ILE A 18 -6.20 6.31 -1.54
CA ILE A 18 -5.12 6.81 -2.40
C ILE A 18 -5.31 6.49 -3.89
N GLY A 19 -6.47 5.94 -4.27
CA GLY A 19 -6.86 5.72 -5.66
C GLY A 19 -6.48 4.36 -6.25
N ILE A 20 -6.15 3.38 -5.42
CA ILE A 20 -5.84 2.01 -5.82
C ILE A 20 -7.02 1.11 -5.46
N GLU A 21 -7.75 0.63 -6.47
CA GLU A 21 -8.82 -0.35 -6.28
C GLU A 21 -8.23 -1.77 -6.24
N ILE A 22 -8.44 -2.47 -5.11
CA ILE A 22 -8.05 -3.87 -4.96
C ILE A 22 -9.30 -4.76 -4.96
N ASP A 23 -9.30 -5.78 -5.81
CA ASP A 23 -10.38 -6.75 -5.92
C ASP A 23 -9.89 -8.21 -5.73
N ASP A 24 -10.81 -9.18 -5.82
CA ASP A 24 -10.51 -10.61 -5.63
C ASP A 24 -9.90 -11.32 -6.87
N ARG A 25 -9.36 -10.57 -7.83
CA ARG A 25 -8.70 -11.17 -8.99
C ARG A 25 -7.27 -11.62 -8.69
N ASN A 26 -6.72 -12.37 -9.64
CA ASN A 26 -5.30 -12.62 -9.65
C ASN A 26 -4.57 -11.45 -10.29
N TYR A 27 -3.64 -10.88 -9.52
CA TYR A 27 -2.70 -9.87 -9.95
C TYR A 27 -1.43 -10.54 -10.50
N GLU A 28 -0.88 -9.93 -11.54
CA GLU A 28 0.46 -10.21 -12.04
C GLU A 28 1.53 -9.45 -11.23
N ASP A 29 2.78 -9.90 -11.31
CA ASP A 29 3.90 -9.23 -10.63
C ASP A 29 4.02 -7.77 -11.04
N LYS A 30 3.78 -7.45 -12.32
CA LYS A 30 3.81 -6.08 -12.83
C LYS A 30 2.80 -5.18 -12.12
N GLU A 31 1.59 -5.68 -11.88
CA GLU A 31 0.54 -4.93 -11.19
C GLU A 31 0.86 -4.75 -9.71
N ARG A 32 1.50 -5.75 -9.07
CA ARG A 32 2.04 -5.61 -7.71
C ARG A 32 3.08 -4.48 -7.66
N PHE A 33 4.01 -4.42 -8.61
CA PHE A 33 5.02 -3.36 -8.65
C PHE A 33 4.40 -1.98 -8.88
N GLU A 34 3.38 -1.87 -9.73
CA GLU A 34 2.65 -0.61 -9.92
C GLU A 34 1.98 -0.13 -8.62
N ILE A 35 1.47 -1.05 -7.79
CA ILE A 35 0.93 -0.71 -6.47
C ILE A 35 2.04 -0.26 -5.52
N LEU A 36 3.17 -0.97 -5.50
CA LEU A 36 4.33 -0.62 -4.66
C LEU A 36 4.84 0.80 -4.99
N ASP A 37 4.99 1.14 -6.26
CA ASP A 37 5.46 2.46 -6.70
C ASP A 37 4.56 3.59 -6.15
N VAL A 38 3.23 3.41 -6.20
CA VAL A 38 2.28 4.42 -5.68
C VAL A 38 2.35 4.56 -4.16
N ILE A 39 2.56 3.46 -3.44
CA ILE A 39 2.69 3.49 -1.98
C ILE A 39 4.02 4.17 -1.58
N GLU A 40 5.12 3.88 -2.27
CA GLU A 40 6.41 4.55 -2.06
C GLU A 40 6.31 6.06 -2.30
N ASP A 41 5.67 6.46 -3.40
CA ASP A 41 5.41 7.88 -3.70
C ASP A 41 4.55 8.54 -2.59
N TYR A 42 3.53 7.85 -2.09
CA TYR A 42 2.73 8.32 -0.96
C TYR A 42 3.59 8.51 0.30
N LEU A 43 4.45 7.55 0.63
CA LEU A 43 5.31 7.64 1.80
C LEU A 43 6.24 8.85 1.72
N ILE A 44 6.84 9.10 0.55
CA ILE A 44 7.75 10.23 0.34
C ILE A 44 7.04 11.58 0.50
N THR A 45 5.78 11.67 0.05
CA THR A 45 5.04 12.94 -0.05
C THR A 45 4.19 13.24 1.19
N GLU A 46 3.52 12.24 1.75
CA GLU A 46 2.48 12.38 2.79
C GLU A 46 2.71 11.43 3.99
N GLY A 47 3.60 10.45 3.86
CA GLY A 47 3.86 9.44 4.90
C GLY A 47 4.55 9.99 6.15
N PHE A 48 5.25 11.12 6.06
CA PHE A 48 6.02 11.69 7.16
C PHE A 48 5.70 13.17 7.41
N ILE A 49 5.46 13.51 8.68
CA ILE A 49 5.41 14.90 9.13
C ILE A 49 6.85 15.37 9.35
N ASN A 50 7.24 16.42 8.62
CA ASN A 50 8.57 17.02 8.69
C ASN A 50 9.72 16.01 8.50
N GLN A 51 9.48 14.91 7.77
CA GLN A 51 10.46 13.83 7.50
C GLN A 51 11.01 13.08 8.74
N ASP A 52 10.57 13.41 9.95
CA ASP A 52 11.08 12.82 11.20
C ASP A 52 10.05 11.95 11.92
N LYS A 53 8.75 12.09 11.61
CA LYS A 53 7.67 11.34 12.26
C LYS A 53 6.70 10.76 11.23
N ILE A 54 6.57 9.43 11.21
CA ILE A 54 5.58 8.75 10.39
C ILE A 54 4.15 9.14 10.83
N THR A 55 3.26 9.34 9.85
CA THR A 55 1.83 9.56 10.09
C THR A 55 1.12 8.22 10.33
N ASP A 56 -0.10 8.25 10.87
CA ASP A 56 -0.89 7.02 11.02
C ASP A 56 -1.14 6.34 9.66
N LYS A 57 -1.35 7.14 8.61
CA LYS A 57 -1.49 6.65 7.24
C LYS A 57 -0.17 6.19 6.64
N GLY A 58 0.93 6.88 6.94
CA GLY A 58 2.28 6.44 6.59
C GLY A 58 2.59 5.06 7.18
N GLN A 59 2.18 4.81 8.43
CA GLN A 59 2.36 3.49 9.04
C GLN A 59 1.54 2.42 8.31
N ILE A 60 0.30 2.72 7.92
CA ILE A 60 -0.52 1.79 7.13
C ILE A 60 0.16 1.51 5.78
N ALA A 61 0.70 2.53 5.12
CA ALA A 61 1.42 2.41 3.85
C ALA A 61 2.69 1.53 3.99
N GLU A 62 3.52 1.75 5.02
CA GLU A 62 4.68 0.88 5.34
C GLU A 62 4.25 -0.57 5.57
N ASP A 63 3.21 -0.80 6.39
CA ASP A 63 2.71 -2.15 6.67
C ASP A 63 2.24 -2.87 5.40
N ILE A 64 1.68 -2.14 4.42
CA ILE A 64 1.32 -2.71 3.11
C ILE A 64 2.56 -3.03 2.29
N LEU A 65 3.55 -2.14 2.27
CA LEU A 65 4.81 -2.31 1.57
C LEU A 65 5.53 -3.58 2.02
N ASP A 66 5.61 -3.81 3.33
CA ASP A 66 6.15 -5.03 3.93
C ASP A 66 5.39 -6.28 3.43
N VAL A 67 4.06 -6.27 3.50
CA VAL A 67 3.24 -7.39 3.03
C VAL A 67 3.48 -7.69 1.56
N LEU A 68 3.50 -6.66 0.70
CA LEU A 68 3.63 -6.82 -0.74
C LEU A 68 5.05 -7.26 -1.15
N ASN A 69 6.09 -6.84 -0.43
CA ASN A 69 7.47 -7.27 -0.69
C ASN A 69 7.72 -8.76 -0.35
N GLU A 70 6.88 -9.37 0.48
CA GLU A 70 6.97 -10.78 0.84
C GLU A 70 6.24 -11.75 -0.12
N LEU A 71 5.56 -11.23 -1.15
CA LEU A 71 4.74 -12.01 -2.09
C LEU A 71 5.48 -12.43 -3.35
#